data_AF-A0A1M2URN7-F1
#
_entry.id   AF-A0A1M2URN7-F1
#
_cell.length_a   1.000
_cell.length_b   1.000
_cell.length_c   1.000
_cell.angle_alpha   90.00
_cell.angle_beta   90.00
_cell.angle_gamma   90.00
#
_symmetry.space_group_name_H-M   'P 1'
#
loop_
_entity.id
_entity.type
_entity.pdbx_description
1 polymer ?
#
loop_
_entity_poly.entity_id
_entity_poly.type
_entity_poly.pdbx_seq_one_letter_code
_entity_poly.pdbx_strand_id
1 'polypeptide(L)'
;MANSANDTRSPALNKHNFASLLLEHGFTPKTYDFDSTMLGFQHDIFNALIHNDPVFSEQSFIREQPDCPDVLLRCELVSKSDDLSAAVQHFYARWFEELRYENPVLELLNLEMHEDAASIHVLTISKANAMTFVFNIQRGA
;
A
#
# COMPACT_ATOMS: atom_id res chain seq x y z
N MET A 1 -36.24 -32.62 4.00
CA MET A 1 -35.29 -32.60 2.88
C MET A 1 -34.67 -31.22 2.87
N ALA A 2 -33.44 -31.10 3.36
CA ALA A 2 -32.73 -29.84 3.49
C ALA A 2 -31.96 -29.58 2.19
N ASN A 3 -32.22 -28.44 1.54
CA ASN A 3 -31.40 -27.95 0.44
C ASN A 3 -30.37 -26.98 1.02
N SER A 4 -29.16 -27.48 1.22
CA SER A 4 -27.97 -26.69 1.52
C SER A 4 -27.54 -25.97 0.25
N ALA A 5 -27.89 -24.68 0.14
CA ALA A 5 -27.24 -23.79 -0.81
C ALA A 5 -25.86 -23.45 -0.24
N ASN A 6 -24.89 -24.34 -0.48
CA ASN A 6 -23.49 -24.09 -0.17
C ASN A 6 -22.94 -23.00 -1.09
N ASP A 7 -22.51 -21.91 -0.46
CA ASP A 7 -21.25 -21.24 -0.70
C ASP A 7 -20.78 -21.12 -2.16
N THR A 8 -21.34 -20.14 -2.86
CA THR A 8 -20.57 -19.34 -3.82
C THR A 8 -20.32 -17.96 -3.22
N ARG A 9 -19.58 -17.91 -2.11
CA ARG A 9 -18.74 -16.74 -1.82
C ARG A 9 -17.46 -16.95 -2.62
N SER A 10 -17.17 -16.01 -3.51
CA SER A 10 -15.86 -15.88 -4.17
C SER A 10 -14.75 -16.21 -3.16
N PRO A 11 -13.69 -16.92 -3.56
CA PRO A 11 -12.59 -17.19 -2.65
C PRO A 11 -12.16 -15.83 -2.11
N ALA A 12 -12.39 -15.60 -0.82
CA ALA A 12 -11.82 -14.46 -0.14
C ALA A 12 -10.34 -14.51 -0.51
N LEU A 13 -9.83 -13.41 -1.09
CA LEU A 13 -8.40 -13.21 -1.27
C LEU A 13 -7.73 -13.85 -0.06
N ASN A 14 -6.83 -14.81 -0.27
CA ASN A 14 -5.88 -15.17 0.76
C ASN A 14 -5.31 -13.83 1.22
N LYS A 15 -5.73 -13.33 2.38
CA LYS A 15 -5.17 -12.12 2.96
C LYS A 15 -3.73 -12.49 3.22
N HIS A 16 -2.86 -12.16 2.26
CA HIS A 16 -1.45 -12.42 2.36
C HIS A 16 -1.01 -11.73 3.64
N ASN A 17 -0.63 -12.51 4.64
CA ASN A 17 -0.05 -12.00 5.86
C ASN A 17 1.33 -11.47 5.45
N PHE A 18 1.41 -10.16 5.23
CA PHE A 18 2.64 -9.54 4.73
C PHE A 18 3.76 -9.71 5.76
N ALA A 19 3.44 -9.71 7.06
CA ALA A 19 4.42 -10.02 8.11
C ALA A 19 5.03 -11.43 7.95
N SER A 20 4.22 -12.44 7.60
CA SER A 20 4.73 -13.79 7.30
C SER A 20 5.64 -13.79 6.07
N LEU A 21 5.26 -13.08 5.01
CA LEU A 21 6.08 -12.99 3.79
C LEU A 21 7.42 -12.28 4.01
N LEU A 22 7.45 -11.23 4.83
CA LEU A 22 8.70 -10.57 5.24
C LEU A 22 9.62 -11.56 5.96
N LEU A 23 9.09 -12.33 6.91
CA LEU A 23 9.83 -13.34 7.66
C LEU A 23 10.40 -14.44 6.74
N GLU A 24 9.60 -14.95 5.81
CA GLU A 24 10.00 -15.97 4.83
C GLU A 24 11.18 -15.52 3.96
N HIS A 25 11.27 -14.21 3.69
CA HIS A 25 12.36 -13.60 2.93
C HIS A 25 13.52 -13.09 3.81
N GLY A 26 13.49 -13.37 5.12
CA GLY A 26 14.57 -13.03 6.05
C GLY A 26 14.55 -11.59 6.58
N PHE A 27 13.49 -10.84 6.31
CA PHE A 27 13.30 -9.47 6.79
C PHE A 27 12.63 -9.48 8.17
N THR A 28 13.43 -9.26 9.21
CA THR A 28 12.96 -9.13 10.60
C THR A 28 13.56 -7.88 11.22
N PRO A 29 12.96 -7.30 12.28
CA PRO A 29 13.54 -6.14 12.97
C PRO A 29 14.95 -6.37 13.55
N LYS A 30 15.38 -7.65 13.68
CA LYS A 30 16.73 -7.99 14.14
C LYS A 30 17.76 -8.04 13.01
N THR A 31 17.31 -8.27 11.78
CA THR A 31 18.15 -8.55 10.61
C THR A 31 18.09 -7.44 9.57
N TYR A 32 17.14 -6.52 9.70
CA TYR A 32 16.88 -5.47 8.73
C TYR A 32 16.46 -4.16 9.42
N ASP A 33 16.98 -3.06 8.90
CA ASP A 33 16.69 -1.71 9.38
C ASP A 33 15.45 -1.15 8.67
N PHE A 34 14.28 -1.49 9.22
CA PHE A 34 13.00 -0.97 8.73
C PHE A 34 12.88 0.54 8.96
N ASP A 35 13.47 1.09 10.03
CA ASP A 35 13.35 2.50 10.37
C ASP A 35 13.97 3.40 9.29
N SER A 36 15.21 3.10 8.90
CA SER A 36 15.88 3.82 7.81
C SER A 36 15.12 3.69 6.48
N THR A 37 14.55 2.51 6.22
CA THR A 37 13.83 2.25 4.97
C THR A 37 12.47 2.96 4.94
N MET A 38 11.76 3.01 6.08
CA MET A 38 10.52 3.77 6.23
C MET A 38 10.78 5.25 5.99
N LEU A 39 11.85 5.80 6.58
CA LEU A 39 12.24 7.21 6.39
C LEU A 39 12.50 7.53 4.90
N GLY A 40 13.21 6.66 4.19
CA GLY A 40 13.42 6.81 2.75
C GLY A 40 12.11 6.87 1.97
N PHE A 41 11.23 5.89 2.18
CA PHE A 41 9.94 5.85 1.51
C PHE A 41 9.01 7.01 1.88
N GLN A 42 9.07 7.53 3.11
CA GLN A 42 8.30 8.72 3.46
C GLN A 42 8.67 9.91 2.56
N HIS A 43 9.97 10.12 2.33
CA HIS A 43 10.43 11.17 1.43
C HIS A 43 9.97 10.93 -0.02
N ASP A 44 10.13 9.71 -0.50
CA ASP A 44 9.76 9.35 -1.88
C ASP A 44 8.26 9.48 -2.10
N ILE A 45 7.43 8.95 -1.19
CA ILE A 45 5.97 9.04 -1.23
C ILE A 45 5.53 10.50 -1.13
N PHE A 46 6.11 11.27 -0.20
CA PHE A 46 5.76 12.69 -0.07
C PHE A 46 6.02 13.44 -1.38
N ASN A 47 7.18 13.23 -2.01
CA ASN A 47 7.50 13.89 -3.26
C ASN A 47 6.65 13.42 -4.44
N ALA A 48 6.36 12.12 -4.54
CA ALA A 48 5.67 11.54 -5.68
C ALA A 48 4.14 11.68 -5.63
N LEU A 49 3.55 11.78 -4.43
CA LEU A 49 2.10 11.69 -4.22
C LEU A 49 1.50 12.83 -3.38
N ILE A 50 2.30 13.76 -2.83
CA ILE A 50 1.76 14.83 -1.98
C ILE A 50 2.28 16.21 -2.41
N HIS A 51 3.60 16.37 -2.50
CA HIS A 51 4.24 17.66 -2.75
C HIS A 51 3.96 18.13 -4.18
N ASN A 52 3.19 19.22 -4.31
CA ASN A 52 2.78 19.76 -5.62
C ASN A 52 2.09 18.72 -6.53
N ASP A 53 1.51 17.66 -5.95
CA ASP A 53 0.87 16.62 -6.75
C ASP A 53 -0.43 17.16 -7.38
N PRO A 54 -0.72 16.91 -8.66
CA PRO A 54 -1.91 17.44 -9.31
C PRO A 54 -3.22 16.77 -8.87
N VAL A 55 -3.15 15.56 -8.28
CA VAL A 55 -4.31 14.72 -7.96
C VAL A 55 -4.59 14.68 -6.47
N PHE A 56 -3.55 14.61 -5.63
CA PHE A 56 -3.68 14.52 -4.18
C PHE A 56 -3.41 15.86 -3.49
N SER A 57 -4.13 16.10 -2.40
CA SER A 57 -4.07 17.30 -1.56
C SER A 57 -2.86 17.29 -0.63
N GLU A 58 -2.34 18.46 -0.29
CA GLU A 58 -1.33 18.64 0.76
C GLU A 58 -1.86 18.31 2.17
N GLN A 59 -3.18 18.12 2.32
CA GLN A 59 -3.78 17.58 3.56
C GLN A 59 -3.54 16.08 3.73
N SER A 60 -3.04 15.40 2.70
CA SER A 60 -2.61 14.00 2.78
C SER A 60 -1.44 13.86 3.73
N PHE A 61 -1.31 12.71 4.40
CA PHE A 61 -0.24 12.49 5.36
C PHE A 61 0.24 11.04 5.40
N ILE A 62 1.46 10.87 5.89
CA ILE A 62 2.13 9.58 6.04
C ILE A 62 2.37 9.34 7.53
N ARG A 63 2.15 8.12 7.99
CA ARG A 63 2.35 7.69 9.37
C ARG A 63 3.08 6.36 9.42
N GLU A 64 4.12 6.30 10.23
CA GLU A 64 4.83 5.06 10.54
C GLU A 64 4.08 4.20 11.55
N GLN A 65 4.18 2.88 11.38
CA GLN A 65 3.68 1.89 12.33
C GLN A 65 4.74 0.77 12.50
N PRO A 66 5.89 1.06 13.14
CA PRO A 66 7.01 0.10 13.27
C PRO A 66 6.61 -1.23 13.92
N ASP A 67 5.62 -1.20 14.82
CA ASP A 67 5.11 -2.37 15.52
C ASP A 67 4.05 -3.17 14.71
N CYS A 68 3.74 -2.75 13.48
CA CYS A 68 2.76 -3.38 12.61
C CYS A 68 3.40 -3.81 11.28
N PRO A 69 4.06 -4.98 11.23
CA PRO A 69 4.79 -5.43 10.03
C PRO A 69 3.90 -5.61 8.80
N ASP A 70 2.58 -5.77 8.95
CA ASP A 70 1.66 -5.81 7.82
C ASP A 70 1.44 -4.43 7.18
N VAL A 71 1.74 -3.34 7.89
CA VAL A 71 1.52 -1.95 7.47
C VAL A 71 2.57 -1.05 8.13
N LEU A 72 3.82 -1.16 7.71
CA LEU A 72 4.90 -0.34 8.27
C LEU A 72 4.70 1.16 7.97
N LEU A 73 4.18 1.47 6.78
CA LEU A 73 3.76 2.82 6.41
C LEU A 73 2.27 2.87 6.07
N ARG A 74 1.57 3.82 6.69
CA ARG A 74 0.19 4.17 6.37
C ARG A 74 0.15 5.54 5.75
N CYS A 75 -0.42 5.62 4.56
CA CYS A 75 -0.60 6.86 3.82
C CYS A 75 -2.09 7.14 3.69
N GLU A 76 -2.54 8.28 4.21
CA GLU A 76 -3.89 8.77 4.01
C GLU A 76 -3.82 9.85 2.93
N LEU A 77 -4.31 9.51 1.74
CA LEU A 77 -4.29 10.37 0.56
C LEU A 77 -5.70 10.96 0.34
N VAL A 78 -5.78 12.28 0.26
CA VAL A 78 -7.03 12.99 -0.01
C VAL A 78 -7.00 13.45 -1.47
N SER A 79 -7.90 12.91 -2.30
CA SER A 79 -8.04 13.36 -3.69
C SER A 79 -8.47 14.83 -3.74
N LYS A 80 -8.08 15.56 -4.80
CA LYS A 80 -8.57 16.91 -5.12
C LYS A 80 -9.85 16.89 -5.95
N SER A 81 -10.28 15.71 -6.37
CA SER A 81 -11.52 15.48 -7.12
C SER A 81 -12.37 14.36 -6.48
N ASP A 82 -13.61 14.26 -6.94
CA ASP A 82 -14.55 13.18 -6.60
C ASP A 82 -14.31 11.88 -7.40
N ASP A 83 -13.48 11.94 -8.45
CA ASP A 83 -13.10 10.79 -9.28
C ASP A 83 -12.03 9.93 -8.60
N LEU A 84 -12.51 9.04 -7.73
CA LEU A 84 -11.67 8.06 -7.04
C LEU A 84 -10.95 7.11 -8.01
N SER A 85 -11.54 6.80 -9.17
CA SER A 85 -10.90 5.89 -10.13
C SER A 85 -9.69 6.54 -10.78
N ALA A 86 -9.80 7.81 -11.15
CA ALA A 86 -8.67 8.60 -11.64
C ALA A 86 -7.57 8.72 -10.58
N ALA A 87 -7.94 8.94 -9.31
CA ALA A 87 -6.97 8.99 -8.21
C ALA A 87 -6.20 7.67 -8.03
N VAL A 88 -6.89 6.53 -8.09
CA VAL A 88 -6.26 5.20 -8.05
C VAL A 88 -5.35 4.97 -9.25
N GLN A 89 -5.78 5.37 -10.46
CA GLN A 89 -4.94 5.26 -11.66
C GLN A 89 -3.66 6.09 -11.56
N HIS A 90 -3.78 7.33 -11.06
CA HIS A 90 -2.63 8.20 -10.81
C HIS A 90 -1.66 7.58 -9.80
N PHE A 91 -2.17 7.03 -8.69
CA PHE A 91 -1.36 6.29 -7.73
C PHE A 91 -0.56 5.17 -8.42
N TYR A 92 -1.20 4.33 -9.23
CA TYR A 92 -0.49 3.23 -9.91
C TYR A 92 0.58 3.75 -10.88
N ALA A 93 0.31 4.83 -11.61
CA ALA A 93 1.30 5.45 -12.48
C ALA A 93 2.54 5.88 -11.70
N ARG A 94 2.36 6.65 -10.62
CA ARG A 94 3.46 7.08 -9.72
C ARG A 94 4.17 5.89 -9.08
N TRP A 95 3.44 4.86 -8.68
CA TRP A 95 4.03 3.65 -8.10
C TRP A 95 5.02 3.00 -9.06
N PHE A 96 4.59 2.71 -10.29
CA PHE A 96 5.43 2.01 -11.27
C PHE A 96 6.53 2.88 -11.88
N GLU A 97 6.36 4.21 -11.89
CA GLU A 97 7.35 5.14 -12.44
C GLU A 97 8.42 5.55 -11.41
N GLU A 98 8.04 5.76 -10.15
CA GLU A 98 8.90 6.45 -9.17
C GLU A 98 9.12 5.67 -7.86
N LEU A 99 8.13 4.93 -7.36
CA LEU A 99 8.19 4.36 -6.00
C LEU A 99 8.62 2.88 -5.97
N ARG A 100 8.34 2.15 -7.04
CA ARG A 100 8.65 0.73 -7.14
C ARG A 100 10.16 0.51 -7.15
N TYR A 101 10.62 -0.52 -6.43
CA TYR A 101 11.97 -1.04 -6.61
C TYR A 101 12.21 -1.50 -8.05
N GLU A 102 13.32 -1.10 -8.65
CA GLU A 102 13.68 -1.44 -10.04
C GLU A 102 13.63 -2.95 -10.34
N ASN A 103 14.03 -3.78 -9.36
CA ASN A 103 14.10 -5.24 -9.50
C ASN A 103 13.53 -5.94 -8.25
N PRO A 104 12.19 -5.98 -8.07
CA PRO A 104 11.60 -6.63 -6.92
C PRO A 104 11.68 -8.15 -7.09
N VAL A 105 12.01 -8.83 -5.99
CA VAL A 105 11.91 -10.29 -5.83
C VAL A 105 10.44 -10.68 -5.64
N LEU A 106 9.68 -9.88 -4.90
CA LEU A 106 8.25 -10.03 -4.71
C LEU A 106 7.61 -8.65 -4.65
N GLU A 107 6.49 -8.48 -5.37
CA GLU A 107 5.69 -7.27 -5.32
C GLU A 107 4.21 -7.67 -5.37
N LEU A 108 3.42 -7.24 -4.39
CA LEU A 108 1.99 -7.48 -4.28
C LEU A 108 1.29 -6.15 -4.06
N LEU A 109 0.28 -5.85 -4.88
CA LEU A 109 -0.59 -4.68 -4.73
C LEU A 109 -2.04 -5.18 -4.74
N ASN A 110 -2.72 -5.04 -3.61
CA ASN A 110 -4.12 -5.44 -3.46
C ASN A 110 -4.99 -4.20 -3.32
N LEU A 111 -5.84 -3.96 -4.32
CA LEU A 111 -6.83 -2.88 -4.31
C LEU A 111 -8.16 -3.38 -3.74
N GLU A 112 -8.67 -2.66 -2.75
CA GLU A 112 -10.03 -2.77 -2.24
C GLU A 112 -10.77 -1.45 -2.53
N MET A 113 -11.82 -1.52 -3.33
CA MET A 113 -12.66 -0.35 -3.68
C MET A 113 -13.92 -0.33 -2.80
N HIS A 114 -14.24 0.85 -2.27
CA HIS A 114 -15.50 1.16 -1.60
C HIS A 114 -16.18 2.35 -2.29
N GLU A 115 -17.39 2.70 -1.84
CA GLU A 115 -18.18 3.77 -2.46
C GLU A 115 -17.46 5.12 -2.44
N ASP A 116 -16.82 5.48 -1.31
CA ASP A 116 -16.18 6.78 -1.09
C ASP A 116 -14.67 6.74 -0.86
N ALA A 117 -14.08 5.53 -0.88
CA ALA A 117 -12.66 5.34 -0.61
C ALA A 117 -12.10 4.13 -1.35
N ALA A 118 -10.79 4.13 -1.55
CA ALA A 118 -10.02 2.98 -2.02
C ALA A 118 -8.90 2.70 -1.02
N SER A 119 -8.60 1.42 -0.79
CA SER A 119 -7.44 0.99 -0.03
C SER A 119 -6.53 0.18 -0.92
N ILE A 120 -5.24 0.52 -0.95
CA ILE A 120 -4.22 -0.22 -1.68
C ILE A 120 -3.19 -0.73 -0.68
N HIS A 121 -3.18 -2.03 -0.48
CA HIS A 121 -2.20 -2.71 0.35
C HIS A 121 -1.02 -3.14 -0.51
N VAL A 122 0.19 -2.75 -0.12
CA VAL A 122 1.40 -3.04 -0.88
C VAL A 122 2.42 -3.79 -0.05
N LEU A 123 2.99 -4.84 -0.60
CA LEU A 123 4.23 -5.46 -0.15
C LEU A 123 5.23 -5.38 -1.30
N THR A 124 6.41 -4.86 -1.03
CA THR A 124 7.51 -4.87 -2.00
C THR A 124 8.78 -5.37 -1.33
N ILE A 125 9.44 -6.33 -1.96
CA ILE A 125 10.67 -6.97 -1.50
C ILE A 125 11.63 -7.01 -2.67
N SER A 126 12.86 -6.55 -2.45
CA SER A 126 14.01 -6.73 -3.32
C SER A 126 15.03 -7.67 -2.66
N LYS A 127 16.19 -7.87 -3.27
CA LYS A 127 17.27 -8.69 -2.67
C LYS A 127 17.76 -8.17 -1.32
N ALA A 128 17.66 -6.87 -1.08
CA ALA A 128 18.26 -6.23 0.08
C ALA A 128 17.28 -5.38 0.89
N ASN A 129 16.08 -5.11 0.36
CA ASN A 129 15.11 -4.23 1.02
C ASN A 129 13.71 -4.80 1.00
N ALA A 130 12.90 -4.44 1.99
CA ALA A 130 11.50 -4.82 2.06
C ALA A 130 10.66 -3.78 2.78
N MET A 131 9.42 -3.59 2.35
CA MET A 131 8.48 -2.66 2.97
C MET A 131 7.03 -3.08 2.75
N THR A 132 6.17 -2.70 3.71
CA THR A 132 4.71 -2.87 3.63
C THR A 132 4.01 -1.53 3.80
N PHE A 133 2.94 -1.35 3.03
CA PHE A 133 2.20 -0.11 2.98
C PHE A 133 0.70 -0.36 2.99
N VAL A 134 -0.04 0.61 3.51
CA VAL A 134 -1.43 0.82 3.12
C VAL A 134 -1.59 2.26 2.63
N PHE A 135 -2.20 2.43 1.47
CA PHE A 135 -2.61 3.71 0.93
C PHE A 135 -4.13 3.77 0.95
N ASN A 136 -4.68 4.60 1.84
CA ASN A 136 -6.11 4.87 1.88
C ASN A 136 -6.36 6.16 1.09
N ILE A 137 -7.07 6.05 -0.02
CA ILE A 137 -7.44 7.16 -0.87
C ILE A 137 -8.89 7.52 -0.55
N GLN A 138 -9.13 8.74 -0.11
CA GLN A 138 -10.46 9.28 0.16
C GLN A 138 -10.85 10.25 -0.95
N ARG A 139 -12.15 10.30 -1.28
CA ARG A 139 -12.68 11.35 -2.15
C ARG A 139 -12.45 12.73 -1.54
N GLY A 140 -12.00 13.66 -2.39
CA GLY A 140 -12.00 15.07 -2.08
C GLY A 140 -13.40 15.66 -2.19
N ALA A 141 -13.59 16.82 -1.56
CA ALA A 141 -14.74 17.68 -1.79
C ALA A 141 -14.47 18.68 -2.92
#